data_AF-A0A4R4X417-F1
#
_entry.id   AF-A0A4R4X417-F1
#
_cell.length_a   1.000
_cell.length_b   1.000
_cell.length_c   1.000
_cell.angle_alpha   90.00
_cell.angle_beta   90.00
_cell.angle_gamma   90.00
#
_symmetry.space_group_name_H-M   'P 1'
#
loop_
_entity.id
_entity.type
_entity.pdbx_description
1 polymer ?
#
loop_
_entity_poly.entity_id
_entity_poly.type
_entity_poly.pdbx_seq_one_letter_code
_entity_poly.pdbx_strand_id
1 'polypeptide(L)'
;MRPPPVVTYRVIGGPAYLLAWEKHPDRTWWARLLWVEITRDGYTGRHARVIADDIAPIPGQDYRAVPRRGLDPRSYPPSDPTDPRDPANRAFSQNRGQQRRREAAERALNRKPEPNF
;
A
#
# COMPACT_ATOMS: atom_id res chain seq x y z
N MET A 1 -2.71 -29.10 -8.23
CA MET A 1 -3.13 -27.69 -8.41
C MET A 1 -3.90 -27.30 -7.15
N ARG A 2 -3.47 -26.27 -6.40
CA ARG A 2 -4.24 -25.81 -5.22
C ARG A 2 -5.42 -24.96 -5.71
N PRO A 3 -6.62 -25.11 -5.11
CA PRO A 3 -7.73 -24.22 -5.44
C PRO A 3 -7.36 -22.77 -5.09
N PRO A 4 -7.85 -21.78 -5.86
CA PRO A 4 -7.67 -20.37 -5.53
C PRO A 4 -8.23 -20.07 -4.13
N PRO A 5 -7.61 -19.16 -3.38
CA PRO A 5 -8.10 -18.80 -2.05
C PRO A 5 -9.46 -18.10 -2.13
N VAL A 6 -10.32 -18.39 -1.16
CA VAL A 6 -11.66 -17.79 -1.03
C VAL A 6 -11.58 -16.58 -0.09
N VAL A 7 -12.19 -15.48 -0.49
CA VAL A 7 -12.30 -14.24 0.26
C VAL A 7 -13.76 -13.81 0.39
N THR A 8 -14.08 -13.03 1.42
CA THR A 8 -15.38 -12.37 1.55
C THR A 8 -15.38 -11.08 0.74
N TYR A 9 -16.31 -10.96 -0.21
CA TYR A 9 -16.49 -9.74 -0.99
C TYR A 9 -17.75 -9.00 -0.53
N ARG A 10 -17.54 -7.81 0.06
CA ARG A 10 -18.61 -7.05 0.72
C ARG A 10 -19.77 -6.67 -0.21
N VAL A 11 -19.50 -6.37 -1.48
CA VAL A 11 -20.53 -5.94 -2.44
C VAL A 11 -21.57 -7.03 -2.68
N ILE A 12 -21.17 -8.30 -2.67
CA ILE A 12 -22.08 -9.44 -2.83
C ILE A 12 -22.44 -10.12 -1.51
N GLY A 13 -21.90 -9.63 -0.38
CA GLY A 13 -22.10 -10.21 0.95
C GLY A 13 -21.65 -11.68 1.06
N GLY A 14 -20.77 -12.15 0.17
CA GLY A 14 -20.57 -13.57 -0.06
C GLY A 14 -19.15 -13.95 -0.51
N PRO A 15 -18.90 -15.26 -0.69
CA PRO A 15 -17.60 -15.76 -1.06
C PRO A 15 -17.26 -15.44 -2.52
N ALA A 16 -16.01 -15.05 -2.75
CA ALA A 16 -15.41 -14.94 -4.06
C ALA A 16 -14.03 -15.59 -4.06
N TYR A 17 -13.64 -16.17 -5.19
CA TYR A 17 -12.29 -16.68 -5.43
C TYR A 17 -11.37 -15.55 -5.84
N LEU A 18 -10.24 -15.42 -5.15
CA LEU A 18 -9.15 -14.54 -5.58
C LEU A 18 -8.34 -15.24 -6.67
N LEU A 19 -8.42 -14.73 -7.90
CA LEU A 19 -7.73 -15.30 -9.04
C LEU A 19 -6.29 -14.76 -9.17
N ALA A 20 -6.13 -13.45 -9.01
CA ALA A 20 -4.84 -12.79 -9.18
C ALA A 20 -4.79 -11.43 -8.46
N TRP A 21 -3.57 -11.02 -8.11
CA TRP A 21 -3.26 -9.64 -7.81
C TRP A 21 -2.76 -8.95 -9.08
N GLU A 22 -3.33 -7.80 -9.42
CA GLU A 22 -3.00 -7.02 -10.61
C GLU A 22 -2.48 -5.64 -10.18
N LYS A 23 -1.40 -5.19 -10.79
CA LYS A 23 -0.90 -3.82 -10.60
C LYS A 23 -1.62 -2.88 -11.56
N HIS A 24 -2.32 -1.90 -11.02
CA HIS A 24 -3.08 -0.92 -11.80
C HIS A 24 -2.15 0.21 -12.31
N PRO A 25 -2.49 0.92 -13.41
CA PRO A 25 -1.65 1.98 -13.97
C PRO A 25 -1.31 3.12 -13.00
N ASP A 26 -2.16 3.36 -11.99
CA ASP A 26 -1.92 4.32 -10.91
C ASP A 26 -0.98 3.80 -9.80
N ARG A 27 -0.35 2.64 -10.02
CA ARG A 27 0.56 1.92 -9.11
C ARG A 27 -0.13 1.33 -7.86
N THR A 28 -1.45 1.34 -7.79
CA THR A 28 -2.18 0.62 -6.75
C THR A 28 -2.29 -0.87 -7.08
N TRP A 29 -2.46 -1.70 -6.06
CA TRP A 29 -2.74 -3.12 -6.24
C TRP A 29 -4.22 -3.39 -6.17
N TRP A 30 -4.68 -4.21 -7.12
CA TRP A 30 -6.05 -4.64 -7.24
C TRP A 30 -6.11 -6.16 -7.19
N ALA A 31 -7.24 -6.68 -6.73
CA ALA A 31 -7.54 -8.09 -6.79
C ALA A 31 -8.56 -8.37 -7.88
N ARG A 32 -8.29 -9.42 -8.65
CA ARG A 32 -9.25 -10.00 -9.56
C ARG A 32 -10.01 -11.11 -8.86
N LEU A 33 -11.32 -10.90 -8.71
CA LEU A 33 -12.23 -11.80 -8.03
C LEU A 33 -13.15 -12.51 -9.03
N LEU A 34 -13.53 -13.73 -8.69
CA LEU A 34 -14.54 -14.52 -9.41
C LEU A 34 -15.53 -15.13 -8.41
N TRP A 35 -16.83 -15.05 -8.67
CA TRP A 35 -17.85 -15.77 -7.92
C TRP A 35 -18.88 -16.37 -8.87
N VAL A 36 -19.69 -17.28 -8.34
CA VAL A 36 -20.79 -17.90 -9.08
C VAL A 36 -22.09 -17.47 -8.44
N GLU A 37 -22.97 -16.90 -9.23
CA GLU A 37 -24.36 -16.62 -8.86
C GLU A 37 -25.20 -17.82 -9.28
N ILE A 38 -25.91 -18.42 -8.32
CA ILE A 38 -26.84 -19.52 -8.58
C ILE A 38 -28.26 -18.95 -8.54
N THR A 39 -28.99 -19.12 -9.64
CA THR A 39 -30.40 -18.77 -9.76
C THR A 39 -31.23 -20.04 -9.96
N ARG A 40 -32.56 -19.89 -10.02
CA ARG A 40 -33.45 -21.03 -10.30
C ARG A 40 -33.20 -21.64 -11.68
N ASP A 41 -32.71 -20.84 -12.62
CA ASP A 41 -32.55 -21.22 -14.03
C ASP A 41 -31.11 -21.64 -14.38
N GLY A 42 -30.19 -21.64 -13.40
CA GLY A 42 -28.82 -22.12 -13.60
C GLY A 42 -27.76 -21.38 -12.78
N TYR A 43 -26.56 -21.29 -13.35
CA TYR A 43 -25.41 -20.64 -12.72
C TYR A 43 -24.76 -19.64 -13.68
N THR A 44 -24.33 -18.49 -13.16
CA THR A 44 -23.58 -17.48 -13.91
C THR A 44 -22.30 -17.13 -13.19
N GLY A 45 -21.17 -17.23 -13.89
CA GLY A 45 -19.89 -16.73 -13.40
C GLY A 45 -19.83 -15.20 -13.48
N ARG A 46 -19.42 -14.55 -12.41
CA ARG A 46 -19.19 -13.11 -12.33
C ARG A 46 -17.77 -12.83 -11.89
N HIS A 47 -17.24 -11.70 -12.30
CA HIS A 47 -15.93 -11.25 -11.86
C HIS A 47 -15.91 -9.75 -11.58
N ALA A 48 -14.98 -9.34 -10.73
CA ALA A 48 -14.72 -7.94 -10.44
C ALA A 48 -13.23 -7.69 -10.27
N ARG A 49 -12.85 -6.42 -10.46
CA ARG A 49 -11.57 -5.88 -10.04
C ARG A 49 -11.84 -4.96 -8.87
N VAL A 50 -11.19 -5.19 -7.74
CA VAL A 50 -11.39 -4.42 -6.51
C VAL A 50 -10.05 -3.96 -5.98
N ILE A 51 -10.03 -2.84 -5.26
CA ILE A 51 -8.80 -2.33 -4.65
C ILE A 51 -8.37 -3.34 -3.58
N ALA A 52 -7.06 -3.55 -3.44
CA ALA A 52 -6.55 -4.53 -2.48
C ALA A 52 -6.98 -4.25 -1.03
N ASP A 53 -7.24 -2.99 -0.68
CA ASP A 53 -7.71 -2.59 0.65
C ASP A 53 -9.14 -3.09 0.96
N ASP A 54 -9.94 -3.43 -0.05
CA ASP A 54 -11.33 -3.90 0.13
C ASP A 54 -11.43 -5.39 0.49
N ILE A 55 -10.32 -6.13 0.40
CA ILE A 55 -10.25 -7.55 0.72
C ILE A 55 -9.71 -7.74 2.14
N ALA A 56 -10.20 -8.72 2.89
CA ALA A 56 -9.60 -9.05 4.17
C ALA A 56 -8.21 -9.72 3.99
N PRO A 57 -7.25 -9.56 4.92
CA PRO A 57 -6.03 -10.36 4.90
C PRO A 57 -6.35 -11.86 4.90
N ILE A 58 -5.74 -12.62 3.99
CA ILE A 58 -5.87 -14.07 3.88
C ILE A 58 -4.74 -14.70 4.70
N PRO A 59 -5.05 -15.50 5.73
CA PRO A 59 -4.03 -16.16 6.54
C PRO A 59 -3.09 -17.02 5.68
N GLY A 60 -1.78 -16.88 5.91
CA GLY A 60 -0.75 -17.68 5.24
C GLY A 60 -0.39 -17.24 3.82
N GLN A 61 -1.00 -16.19 3.28
CA GLN A 61 -0.58 -15.60 2.01
C GLN A 61 0.58 -14.62 2.23
N ASP A 62 1.62 -14.72 1.38
CA ASP A 62 2.72 -13.76 1.38
C ASP A 62 2.29 -12.46 0.66
N TYR A 63 2.24 -11.37 1.42
CA TYR A 63 1.87 -10.04 0.94
C TYR A 63 3.08 -9.17 0.60
N ARG A 64 4.32 -9.66 0.69
CA ARG A 64 5.54 -8.87 0.40
C ARG A 64 5.52 -8.24 -1.00
N ALA A 65 4.86 -8.88 -1.96
CA ALA A 65 4.74 -8.39 -3.33
C ALA A 65 3.51 -7.49 -3.57
N VAL A 66 2.57 -7.39 -2.61
CA VAL A 66 1.28 -6.71 -2.77
C VAL A 66 1.10 -5.68 -1.67
N PRO A 67 1.62 -4.44 -1.82
CA PRO A 67 1.40 -3.35 -0.87
C PRO A 67 -0.07 -3.00 -0.65
N ARG A 68 -0.52 -3.14 0.61
CA ARG A 68 -1.83 -2.78 1.18
C ARG A 68 -1.66 -1.77 2.30
N ARG A 69 -2.61 -0.85 2.47
CA ARG A 69 -2.60 0.08 3.61
C ARG A 69 -2.99 -0.67 4.89
N GLY A 70 -2.22 -0.49 5.97
CA GLY A 70 -2.51 -1.05 7.30
C GLY A 70 -1.76 -2.33 7.68
N LEU A 71 -1.01 -2.93 6.76
CA LEU A 71 0.02 -3.93 7.10
C LEU A 71 1.32 -3.21 7.50
N ASP A 72 2.05 -3.72 8.50
CA ASP A 72 3.27 -3.10 9.03
C ASP A 72 4.21 -2.72 7.88
N PRO A 73 4.60 -1.43 7.74
CA PRO A 73 5.56 -0.96 6.74
C PRO A 73 6.86 -1.78 6.66
N ARG A 74 7.28 -2.42 7.77
CA ARG A 74 8.46 -3.31 7.82
C ARG A 74 8.28 -4.64 7.08
N SER A 75 7.04 -5.00 6.75
CA SER A 75 6.70 -6.21 5.98
C SER A 75 6.86 -6.00 4.48
N TYR A 76 7.04 -4.74 4.05
CA TYR A 76 7.32 -4.39 2.67
C TYR A 76 8.83 -4.21 2.50
N PRO A 77 9.46 -4.88 1.51
CA PRO A 77 10.73 -4.38 1.02
C PRO A 77 10.50 -2.97 0.45
N PRO A 78 11.47 -2.04 0.60
CA PRO A 78 11.39 -0.73 -0.04
C PRO A 78 11.07 -0.91 -1.53
N SER A 79 10.04 -0.22 -2.01
CA SER A 79 9.76 -0.17 -3.43
C SER A 79 10.83 0.72 -4.05
N ASP A 80 11.97 0.13 -4.42
CA ASP A 80 13.16 0.84 -4.87
C ASP A 80 13.73 1.79 -3.77
N PRO A 81 14.86 1.45 -3.13
CA PRO A 81 15.45 2.26 -2.06
C PRO A 81 15.85 3.67 -2.52
N THR A 82 15.90 3.93 -3.82
CA THR A 82 16.18 5.25 -4.40
C THR A 82 14.95 6.03 -4.87
N ASP A 83 13.72 5.50 -4.80
CA ASP A 83 12.53 6.26 -5.23
C ASP A 83 12.19 7.36 -4.20
N PRO A 84 12.30 8.66 -4.55
CA PRO A 84 11.99 9.77 -3.66
C PRO A 84 10.49 9.92 -3.38
N ARG A 85 9.63 9.17 -4.08
CA ARG A 85 8.17 9.19 -3.92
C ARG A 85 7.66 8.09 -2.98
N ASP A 86 8.53 7.20 -2.50
CA ASP A 86 8.18 6.20 -1.49
C ASP A 86 7.85 6.89 -0.14
N PRO A 87 6.71 6.58 0.50
CA PRO A 87 6.34 7.17 1.78
C PRO A 87 7.37 6.95 2.90
N ALA A 88 8.13 5.84 2.90
CA ALA A 88 9.23 5.60 3.83
C ALA A 88 10.40 6.57 3.59
N ASN A 89 10.74 6.85 2.33
CA ASN A 89 11.76 7.83 1.96
C ASN A 89 11.28 9.28 2.18
N ARG A 90 9.97 9.53 2.05
CA ARG A 90 9.36 10.85 2.29
C ARG A 90 9.48 11.27 3.75
N ALA A 91 9.25 10.37 4.69
CA ALA A 91 9.41 10.63 6.12
C ALA A 91 10.88 10.90 6.50
N PHE A 92 11.81 10.12 5.93
CA PHE A 92 13.26 10.32 6.12
C PHE A 92 13.75 11.67 5.55
N SER A 93 13.26 12.06 4.39
CA SER A 93 13.55 13.34 3.71
C SER A 93 13.08 14.54 4.53
N GLN A 94 11.85 14.49 5.07
CA GLN A 94 11.28 15.56 5.89
C GLN A 94 12.07 15.78 7.18
N ASN A 95 12.49 14.70 7.85
CA ASN A 95 13.28 14.79 9.08
C ASN A 95 14.66 15.44 8.85
N ARG A 96 15.37 15.08 7.78
CA ARG A 96 16.65 15.74 7.44
C ARG A 96 16.49 17.22 7.09
N GLY A 97 15.42 17.58 6.37
CA GLY A 97 15.14 18.97 6.01
C GLY A 97 14.88 19.84 7.24
N GLN A 98 14.10 19.34 8.19
CA GLN A 98 13.85 20.03 9.45
C GLN A 98 15.10 20.12 10.33
N GLN A 99 15.90 19.06 10.40
CA GLN A 99 17.14 19.05 11.18
C GLN A 99 18.16 20.07 10.66
N ARG A 100 18.35 20.17 9.33
CA ARG A 100 19.20 21.21 8.73
C ARG A 100 18.69 22.62 8.99
N ARG A 101 17.37 22.82 8.97
CA ARG A 101 16.76 24.13 9.25
C ARG A 101 16.97 24.54 10.71
N ARG A 102 16.89 23.58 11.62
CA ARG A 102 17.15 23.78 13.05
C ARG A 102 18.61 24.11 13.33
N GLU A 103 19.54 23.36 12.74
CA GLU A 103 20.98 23.65 12.83
C GLU A 103 21.35 25.03 12.27
N ALA A 104 20.74 25.43 11.14
CA ALA A 104 20.94 26.75 10.56
C ALA A 104 20.40 27.87 11.48
N ALA A 105 19.25 27.66 12.10
CA ALA A 105 18.68 28.61 13.06
C ALA A 105 19.53 28.73 14.33
N GLU A 106 20.03 27.60 14.87
CA GLU A 106 20.93 27.59 16.03
C GLU A 106 22.27 28.28 15.74
N ARG A 107 22.83 28.11 14.53
CA ARG A 107 24.02 28.84 14.10
C ARG A 107 23.79 30.35 13.95
N ALA A 108 22.61 30.75 13.46
CA ALA A 108 22.26 32.16 13.34
C ALA A 108 22.10 32.83 14.72
N LEU A 109 21.52 32.12 15.69
CA LEU A 109 21.34 32.59 17.06
C LEU A 109 22.65 32.71 17.84
N ASN A 110 23.63 31.85 17.55
CA ASN A 110 24.96 31.87 18.18
C ASN A 110 25.98 32.76 17.45
N ARG A 111 25.58 33.48 16.39
CA ARG A 111 26.47 34.40 15.68
C ARG A 111 26.65 35.67 16.52
N LYS A 112 27.88 35.91 17.02
CA LYS A 112 28.22 37.15 17.73
C LYS A 112 27.92 38.36 16.84
N PRO A 113 27.40 39.48 17.40
CA PRO A 113 27.13 40.68 16.62
C PRO A 113 28.44 41.17 15.98
N GLU A 114 28.38 41.53 14.69
CA GLU A 114 29.54 42.06 13.98
C GLU A 114 29.98 43.39 14.62
N PRO A 115 31.29 43.64 14.74
CA PRO A 115 31.77 44.89 15.30
C PRO A 115 31.39 46.02 14.34
N ASN A 116 30.64 46.99 14.86
CA ASN A 116 30.38 48.25 14.16
C ASN A 116 31.71 48.98 13.97
N PHE A 117 32.12 49.14 12.71
CA PHE A 117 33.17 50.07 12.30
C PHE A 117 32.58 51.49 12.20
#